data_AF-A0A7J9WTI0-F1
#
_entry.id   AF-A0A7J9WTI0-F1
#
_cell.length_a   1.000
_cell.length_b   1.000
_cell.length_c   1.000
_cell.angle_alpha   90.00
_cell.angle_beta   90.00
_cell.angle_gamma   90.00
#
_symmetry.space_group_name_H-M   'P 1'
#
loop_
_entity.id
_entity.type
_entity.pdbx_description
1 polymer ?
#
loop_
_entity_poly.entity_id
_entity_poly.type
_entity_poly.pdbx_seq_one_letter_code
_entity_poly.pdbx_strand_id
1 'polypeptide(L)' 'MTDFAGAWFHRFWTIDDESQKLVQALLFWRNVTFLGAALALFAFFAAFGHELPLTITDPLFDLRR' A
#
# COMPACT_ATOMS: atom_id res chain seq x y z
N MET A 1 -15.91 0.55 20.02
CA MET A 1 -16.20 1.18 18.71
C MET A 1 -15.59 2.57 18.71
N THR A 2 -14.32 2.68 18.31
CA THR A 2 -13.61 3.90 17.82
C THR A 2 -12.11 3.62 17.87
N ASP A 3 -11.60 2.88 16.88
CA ASP A 3 -10.16 2.66 16.73
C ASP A 3 -9.87 2.13 15.31
N PHE A 4 -10.29 2.91 14.31
CA PHE A 4 -10.69 2.33 13.02
C PHE A 4 -9.57 2.09 12.00
N ALA A 5 -8.33 2.55 12.25
CA ALA A 5 -7.22 2.24 11.35
C ALA A 5 -5.88 2.17 12.09
N GLY A 6 -5.54 3.19 12.90
CA GLY A 6 -4.32 3.20 13.73
C GLY A 6 -4.31 2.19 14.88
N ALA A 7 -5.45 1.59 15.19
CA ALA A 7 -5.58 0.47 16.11
C ALA A 7 -5.87 -0.87 15.41
N TRP A 8 -6.16 -0.87 14.10
CA TRP A 8 -6.37 -2.07 13.29
C TRP A 8 -5.15 -2.52 12.51
N PHE A 9 -4.18 -1.64 12.25
CA PHE A 9 -2.84 -2.09 11.88
C PHE A 9 -2.10 -2.41 13.18
N HIS A 10 -2.00 -3.71 13.50
CA HIS A 10 -1.38 -4.26 14.71
C HIS A 10 -0.27 -3.37 15.28
N ARG A 11 -0.53 -2.78 16.45
CA ARG A 11 0.41 -1.93 17.19
C ARG A 11 1.57 -2.76 17.73
N PHE A 12 2.39 -3.33 16.85
CA PHE A 12 3.45 -4.28 17.21
C PHE A 12 4.45 -3.68 18.21
N TRP A 13 4.60 -2.36 18.21
CA TRP A 13 5.42 -1.60 19.15
C TRP A 13 4.96 -1.70 20.61
N THR A 14 3.71 -2.09 20.88
CA THR A 14 3.20 -2.30 22.24
C THR A 14 3.32 -3.75 22.72
N ILE A 15 3.88 -4.66 21.92
CA ILE A 15 4.11 -6.06 22.33
C ILE A 15 5.34 -6.12 23.24
N ASP A 16 5.27 -6.80 24.38
CA ASP A 16 6.43 -6.93 25.27
C ASP A 16 7.41 -8.01 24.79
N ASP A 17 6.90 -9.12 24.28
CA ASP A 17 7.74 -10.19 23.71
C ASP A 17 8.49 -9.70 22.45
N GLU A 18 9.82 -9.68 22.53
CA GLU A 18 10.67 -9.16 21.46
C GLU A 18 10.58 -9.99 20.18
N SER A 19 10.45 -11.32 20.30
CA SER A 19 10.38 -12.21 19.14
C SER A 19 9.09 -11.96 18.33
N GLN A 20 7.96 -11.83 19.02
CA GLN A 20 6.66 -11.52 18.43
C GLN A 20 6.64 -10.12 17.83
N LYS A 21 7.24 -9.13 18.53
CA LYS A 21 7.37 -7.75 18.03
C LYS A 21 8.11 -7.71 16.70
N LEU A 22 9.24 -8.43 16.58
CA LEU A 22 10.04 -8.45 15.35
C LEU A 22 9.28 -9.07 14.17
N VAL A 23 8.60 -10.20 14.39
CA VAL A 23 7.80 -10.86 13.34
C VAL A 23 6.66 -9.95 12.87
N GLN A 24 5.93 -9.33 13.80
CA GLN A 24 4.82 -8.44 13.48
C GLN A 24 5.30 -7.16 12.76
N ALA A 25 6.45 -6.60 13.16
CA ALA A 25 7.07 -5.48 12.47
C ALA A 25 7.41 -5.81 11.01
N LEU A 26 7.98 -7.00 10.77
CA LEU A 26 8.32 -7.48 9.42
C LEU A 26 7.08 -7.57 8.51
N LEU A 27 5.99 -8.13 9.02
CA LEU A 27 4.73 -8.26 8.28
C LEU A 27 4.08 -6.90 8.01
N PHE A 28 4.13 -5.99 8.99
CA PHE A 28 3.68 -4.61 8.82
C PHE A 28 4.43 -3.92 7.68
N TRP A 29 5.76 -3.94 7.70
CA TRP A 29 6.58 -3.32 6.67
C TRP A 29 6.39 -3.95 5.29
N ARG A 30 6.22 -5.28 5.22
CA ARG A 30 5.84 -5.96 3.97
C ARG A 30 4.54 -5.38 3.38
N ASN A 31 3.51 -5.20 4.21
CA ASN A 31 2.24 -4.65 3.76
C ASN A 31 2.37 -3.18 3.33
N VAL A 32 3.15 -2.36 4.06
CA VAL A 32 3.44 -0.98 3.67
C VAL A 32 4.14 -0.94 2.31
N THR A 33 5.11 -1.81 2.07
CA THR A 33 5.80 -1.93 0.78
C THR A 33 4.82 -2.28 -0.34
N PHE A 34 3.93 -3.25 -0.14
CA PHE A 34 2.94 -3.61 -1.15
C PHE A 34 1.91 -2.51 -1.40
N LEU A 35 1.49 -1.80 -0.37
CA LEU A 35 0.62 -0.63 -0.52
C LEU A 35 1.33 0.46 -1.35
N GLY A 36 2.58 0.78 -1.02
CA GLY A 36 3.38 1.73 -1.77
C GLY A 36 3.56 1.32 -3.24
N ALA A 37 3.86 0.05 -3.50
CA ALA A 37 4.00 -0.48 -4.86
C ALA A 37 2.68 -0.40 -5.64
N ALA A 38 1.56 -0.76 -5.02
CA ALA A 38 0.24 -0.66 -5.65
C ALA A 38 -0.10 0.79 -6.00
N LEU A 39 0.15 1.73 -5.09
CA LEU A 39 -0.07 3.16 -5.34
C LEU A 39 0.86 3.72 -6.42
N ALA A 40 2.13 3.30 -6.45
CA ALA A 40 3.08 3.70 -7.48
C ALA A 40 2.65 3.22 -8.87
N LEU A 41 2.25 1.95 -9.00
CA LEU A 41 1.73 1.39 -10.24
C LEU A 41 0.43 2.08 -10.67
N PHE A 42 -0.50 2.30 -9.73
CA PHE A 42 -1.72 3.03 -10.00
C PHE A 42 -1.43 4.42 -10.56
N ALA A 43 -0.59 5.20 -9.89
CA ALA A 43 -0.22 6.54 -10.32
C ALA A 43 0.48 6.54 -11.69
N PHE A 44 1.35 5.57 -11.94
CA PHE A 44 2.02 5.42 -13.24
C PHE A 44 1.02 5.21 -14.38
N PHE A 45 0.10 4.24 -14.24
CA PHE A 45 -0.91 4.00 -15.29
C PHE A 45 -1.94 5.13 -15.40
N ALA A 46 -2.30 5.79 -14.29
CA ALA A 46 -3.21 6.94 -14.33
C ALA A 46 -2.57 8.20 -14.93
N ALA A 47 -1.24 8.31 -14.95
CA ALA A 47 -0.54 9.45 -15.54
C ALA A 47 -0.08 9.19 -16.99
N PHE A 48 0.31 7.96 -17.32
CA PHE A 48 0.95 7.63 -18.60
C PHE A 48 0.23 6.54 -19.41
N GLY A 49 -0.86 5.97 -18.90
CA GLY A 49 -1.51 4.81 -19.52
C GLY A 49 -1.96 5.03 -20.96
N HIS A 50 -2.41 6.23 -21.32
CA HIS A 50 -2.78 6.59 -22.69
C HIS A 50 -1.59 6.57 -23.68
N GLU A 51 -0.37 6.74 -23.19
CA GLU A 51 0.86 6.78 -24.00
C GLU A 51 1.56 5.40 -24.08
N LEU A 52 1.08 4.42 -23.31
CA LEU A 52 1.73 3.12 -23.14
C LEU A 52 0.88 1.99 -23.78
N PRO A 53 1.43 1.18 -24.69
CA PRO A 53 0.72 0.04 -25.28
C PRO A 53 0.76 -1.20 -24.36
N LEU A 54 0.47 -1.01 -23.07
CA LEU A 54 0.52 -2.06 -22.04
C LEU A 54 -0.87 -2.55 -21.63
N THR A 55 -1.94 -1.89 -22.08
CA THR A 55 -3.33 -2.20 -21.75
C THR A 55 -4.19 -2.26 -23.00
N ILE A 56 -5.29 -3.03 -22.94
CA ILE A 56 -6.26 -3.14 -24.05
C ILE A 56 -7.17 -1.90 -24.12
N THR A 57 -7.42 -1.29 -22.96
CA THR A 57 -8.24 -0.09 -22.81
C THR A 57 -7.43 1.04 -22.22
N ASP A 58 -7.93 2.26 -22.39
CA ASP A 58 -7.44 3.43 -21.68
C ASP A 58 -7.62 3.33 -20.16
N PRO A 59 -6.80 4.03 -19.35
CA PRO A 59 -6.97 4.11 -17.91
C PRO A 59 -8.28 4.84 -17.55
N LEU A 60 -8.95 4.35 -16.51
CA LEU A 60 -10.20 4.96 -16.01
C LEU A 60 -9.97 6.36 -15.42
N PHE A 61 -8.79 6.60 -14.84
CA PHE A 61 -8.40 7.86 -14.22
C PHE A 61 -7.26 8.49 -15.02
N ASP A 62 -7.33 9.82 -15.21
CA ASP A 62 -6.28 10.62 -15.85
C ASP A 62 -5.83 11.72 -14.87
N LEU A 63 -4.60 11.61 -14.37
CA LEU A 63 -4.03 12.54 -13.39
C LEU A 63 -3.34 13.76 -14.01
N ARG A 64 -3.26 13.87 -15.34
CA ARG A 64 -2.59 15.00 -16.01
C ARG A 64 -3.57 16.06 -16.57
N ARG A 65 -4.88 15.86 -16.41
CA ARG A 65 -5.92 16.80 -16.84
C ARG A 65 -6.30 17.79 -15.76
#